data_AF-A0A526TQD2-F1
#
_entry.id   AF-A0A526TQD2-F1
#
_cell.length_a   1.000
_cell.length_b   1.000
_cell.length_c   1.000
_cell.angle_alpha   90.00
_cell.angle_beta   90.00
_cell.angle_gamma   90.00
#
_symmetry.space_group_name_H-M   'P 1'
#
loop_
_entity.id
_entity.type
_entity.pdbx_description
1 polymer ?
#
loop_
_entity_poly.entity_id
_entity_poly.type
_entity_poly.pdbx_seq_one_letter_code
_entity_poly.pdbx_strand_id
1 'polypeptide(L)' 'IFTRFKGDFYAIDPLLFSPAEVIVTAIETGDTFRAGRRDLEMLERSLG' A
#
# COMPACT_ATOMS: atom_id res chain seq x y z
N ILE A 1 -12.70 1.66 -4.90
CA ILE A 1 -12.89 1.28 -3.48
C ILE A 1 -13.81 2.26 -2.78
N PHE A 2 -13.47 3.55 -2.75
CA PHE A 2 -14.26 4.62 -2.12
C PHE A 2 -15.77 4.60 -2.44
N THR A 3 -16.16 4.43 -3.71
CA THR A 3 -17.56 4.32 -4.13
C THR A 3 -18.30 3.14 -3.49
N ARG A 4 -17.62 2.01 -3.23
CA ARG A 4 -18.24 0.83 -2.57
C ARG A 4 -18.62 1.14 -1.12
N PHE A 5 -17.91 2.06 -0.48
CA PHE A 5 -18.18 2.54 0.87
C PHE A 5 -19.01 3.84 0.89
N LYS A 6 -19.66 4.18 -0.24
CA LYS A 6 -20.55 5.36 -0.37
C LYS A 6 -19.88 6.69 0.03
N GLY A 7 -18.56 6.77 -0.09
CA GLY A 7 -17.79 7.96 0.28
C GLY A 7 -17.47 8.09 1.78
N ASP A 8 -17.82 7.10 2.61
CA ASP A 8 -17.40 7.06 4.01
C ASP A 8 -15.95 6.56 4.09
N PHE A 9 -15.03 7.49 4.38
CA PHE A 9 -13.60 7.19 4.52
C PHE A 9 -13.30 6.35 5.77
N TYR A 10 -14.05 6.55 6.85
CA TYR A 10 -13.80 5.87 8.14
C TYR A 10 -14.33 4.43 8.14
N ALA A 11 -15.23 4.11 7.20
CA ALA A 11 -15.70 2.74 6.98
C ALA A 11 -14.71 1.88 6.18
N ILE A 12 -13.64 2.46 5.61
CA ILE A 12 -12.60 1.73 4.86
C ILE A 12 -11.55 1.19 5.83
N ASP A 13 -11.09 -0.04 5.59
CA ASP A 13 -9.97 -0.62 6.33
C ASP A 13 -8.75 0.34 6.31
N PRO A 14 -8.31 0.85 7.47
CA PRO A 14 -7.21 1.81 7.53
C PRO A 14 -5.88 1.23 7.02
N LEU A 15 -5.69 -0.09 7.08
CA LEU A 15 -4.47 -0.75 6.61
C LEU A 15 -4.38 -0.78 5.07
N LEU A 16 -5.48 -0.48 4.37
CA LEU A 16 -5.48 -0.32 2.92
C LEU A 16 -4.67 0.92 2.49
N PHE A 17 -4.50 1.90 3.37
CA PHE A 17 -3.69 3.10 3.12
C PHE A 17 -2.23 2.85 3.51
N SER A 18 -1.65 1.81 2.92
CA SER A 18 -0.25 1.42 3.09
C SER A 18 0.50 1.51 1.74
N PRO A 19 1.83 1.73 1.76
CA PRO A 19 2.62 1.71 0.54
C PRO A 19 2.61 0.33 -0.13
N ALA A 20 2.75 0.31 -1.46
CA ALA A 20 2.79 -0.93 -2.23
C ALA A 20 4.02 -1.80 -1.94
N GLU A 21 5.14 -1.18 -1.57
CA GLU A 21 6.39 -1.84 -1.19
C GLU A 21 7.09 -1.03 -0.08
N VAL A 22 7.69 -1.76 0.87
CA VAL A 22 8.52 -1.21 1.95
C VAL A 22 9.87 -1.88 2.00
N ILE A 23 10.87 -1.11 2.40
CA ILE A 23 12.22 -1.58 2.72
C ILE A 23 12.55 -1.02 4.10
N VAL A 24 12.90 -1.89 5.04
CA VAL A 24 13.20 -1.54 6.42
C VAL A 24 14.59 -2.07 6.77
N THR A 25 15.48 -1.18 7.20
CA THR A 25 16.83 -1.54 7.66
C THR A 25 16.91 -1.41 9.17
N ALA A 26 17.27 -2.50 9.85
CA ALA A 26 17.53 -2.50 11.27
C ALA A 26 18.90 -1.84 11.54
N ILE A 27 18.91 -0.76 12.32
CA ILE A 27 20.14 0.00 12.60
C ILE A 27 21.15 -0.83 13.40
N GLU A 28 20.66 -1.65 14.34
CA GLU A 28 21.50 -2.43 15.27
C GLU A 28 22.25 -3.57 14.58
N THR A 29 21.59 -4.28 13.65
CA THR A 29 22.18 -5.46 12.98
C THR A 29 22.65 -5.15 11.56
N GLY A 30 22.16 -4.07 10.95
CA GLY A 30 22.38 -3.76 9.54
C GLY A 30 21.50 -4.57 8.58
N ASP A 31 20.67 -5.48 9.09
CA ASP A 31 19.80 -6.31 8.24
C ASP A 31 18.75 -5.46 7.54
N THR A 32 18.44 -5.79 6.29
CA THR A 32 17.41 -5.12 5.50
C THR A 32 16.33 -6.09 5.07
N PHE A 33 15.08 -5.74 5.38
CA PHE A 33 13.88 -6.50 5.08
C PHE A 33 13.08 -5.78 4.00
N ARG A 34 12.58 -6.53 3.02
CA ARG A 34 11.76 -6.02 1.92
C ARG A 34 10.44 -6.77 1.89
N ALA A 35 9.34 -6.04 1.77
CA ALA A 35 8.00 -6.61 1.65
C ALA A 35 7.14 -5.78 0.69
N GLY A 36 6.22 -6.47 0.00
CA GLY A 36 5.35 -5.86 -1.01
C GLY A 36 5.95 -5.86 -2.42
N ARG A 37 5.26 -5.21 -3.35
CA ARG A 37 5.66 -5.04 -4.75
C ARG A 37 4.84 -3.94 -5.42
N ARG A 38 5.39 -3.36 -6.49
CA ARG A 38 4.62 -2.48 -7.39
C ARG A 38 3.66 -3.30 -8.24
N ASP A 39 2.42 -2.82 -8.38
CA ASP A 39 1.40 -3.40 -9.26
C ASP A 39 1.13 -2.42 -10.43
N LEU A 40 1.80 -2.67 -11.56
CA LEU A 40 1.72 -1.79 -12.74
C LEU A 40 0.38 -1.92 -13.47
N GLU A 41 -0.22 -3.11 -13.48
CA GLU A 41 -1.52 -3.32 -14.12
C GLU A 41 -2.62 -2.57 -13.36
N MET A 42 -2.60 -2.65 -12.03
CA MET A 42 -3.53 -1.86 -11.21
C MET A 42 -3.33 -0.36 -11.39
N LEU A 43 -2.07 0.09 -11.49
CA LEU A 43 -1.73 1.50 -11.70
C LEU A 43 -2.28 2.00 -13.05
N GLU A 44 -2.09 1.24 -14.13
CA GLU A 44 -2.61 1.56 -15.45
C GLU A 44 -4.14 1.64 -15.45
N ARG A 45 -4.82 0.70 -14.79
CA ARG A 45 -6.28 0.73 -14.60
C ARG A 45 -6.78 1.93 -13.80
N SER A 46 -5.93 2.54 -12.97
CA SER A 46 -6.30 3.68 -12.13
C SER A 46 -6.00 5.05 -12.77
N LEU A 47 -5.05 5.11 -13.71
CA LEU A 47 -4.55 6.35 -14.31
C LEU A 47 -4.89 6.50 -15.80
N GLY A 48 -5.21 5.42 -16.50
CA GLY A 48 -5.75 5.43 -17.86
C GLY A 48 -7.22 5.84 -17.89
#